data_AF-A0A5B7G5W3-F1
#
_entry.id   AF-A0A5B7G5W3-F1
#
_cell.length_a   1.000
_cell.length_b   1.000
_cell.length_c   1.000
_cell.angle_alpha   90.00
_cell.angle_beta   90.00
_cell.angle_gamma   90.00
#
_symmetry.space_group_name_H-M   'P 1'
#
loop_
_entity.id
_entity.type
_entity.pdbx_description
1 polymer ?
#
loop_
_entity_poly.entity_id
_entity_poly.type
_entity_poly.pdbx_seq_one_letter_code
_entity_poly.pdbx_strand_id
1 'polypeptide(L)'
;MSSPLNLGRKARLDRRAILQDKFSHQVTAERKRIAWEEVTCAINAVSHVTRQREGIKKKFINFKSLVKKSAALKREQEKSGEENSLLS
;
A
#
# COMPACT_ATOMS: atom_id res chain seq x y z
N MET A 1 31.85 -3.26 -3.14
CA MET A 1 31.15 -2.28 -4.01
C MET A 1 29.71 -2.79 -4.22
N SER A 2 28.68 -2.03 -3.83
CA SER A 2 27.28 -2.47 -3.98
C SER A 2 26.76 -2.15 -5.39
N SER A 3 26.26 -3.17 -6.10
CA SER A 3 25.78 -3.03 -7.48
C SER A 3 24.55 -2.11 -7.60
N PRO A 4 24.44 -1.29 -8.66
CA PRO A 4 23.35 -0.32 -8.84
C PRO A 4 21.95 -0.94 -8.88
N LEU A 5 21.82 -2.20 -9.30
CA LEU A 5 20.56 -2.95 -9.28
C LEU A 5 20.02 -3.21 -7.86
N ASN A 6 20.90 -3.31 -6.86
CA ASN A 6 20.51 -3.54 -5.47
C ASN A 6 19.95 -2.25 -4.82
N LEU A 7 20.46 -1.07 -5.19
CA LEU A 7 19.94 0.21 -4.68
C LEU A 7 18.48 0.43 -5.11
N GLY A 8 18.15 0.18 -6.38
CA GLY A 8 16.79 0.36 -6.90
C GLY A 8 15.77 -0.64 -6.34
N ARG A 9 16.22 -1.85 -5.96
CA ARG A 9 15.36 -2.85 -5.28
C ARG A 9 15.10 -2.43 -3.83
N LYS A 10 16.13 -1.99 -3.11
CA LYS A 10 16.02 -1.51 -1.73
C LYS A 10 15.08 -0.30 -1.60
N ALA A 11 15.23 0.70 -2.47
CA ALA A 11 14.36 1.89 -2.47
C ALA A 11 12.88 1.57 -2.68
N ARG A 12 12.55 0.55 -3.50
CA ARG A 12 11.16 0.10 -3.70
C ARG A 12 10.59 -0.61 -2.48
N LEU A 13 11.40 -1.43 -1.81
CA LEU A 13 11.01 -2.10 -0.57
C LEU A 13 10.78 -1.10 0.56
N ASP A 14 11.62 -0.07 0.66
CA ASP A 14 11.49 0.99 1.68
C ASP A 14 10.21 1.80 1.49
N ARG A 15 9.88 2.22 0.26
CA ARG A 15 8.60 2.90 -0.02
C ARG A 15 7.40 2.03 0.32
N ARG A 16 7.45 0.74 -0.01
CA ARG A 16 6.37 -0.20 0.34
C ARG A 16 6.23 -0.33 1.85
N ALA A 17 7.32 -0.44 2.59
CA ALA A 17 7.29 -0.50 4.06
C ALA A 17 6.72 0.78 4.68
N ILE A 18 7.11 1.95 4.16
CA ILE A 18 6.61 3.25 4.57
C ILE A 18 5.09 3.39 4.35
N LEU A 19 4.60 3.08 3.15
CA LEU A 19 3.19 3.24 2.81
C LEU A 19 2.31 2.18 3.46
N GLN A 20 2.83 0.97 3.67
CA GLN A 20 2.07 -0.13 4.28
C GLN A 20 2.16 -0.15 5.80
N ASP A 21 2.88 0.80 6.39
CA ASP A 21 3.20 0.91 7.82
C ASP A 21 3.77 -0.39 8.40
N LYS A 22 4.60 -1.07 7.60
CA LYS A 22 5.28 -2.27 8.07
C LYS A 22 6.41 -1.86 8.99
N PHE A 23 6.60 -2.62 10.07
CA PHE A 23 7.76 -2.47 10.92
C PHE A 23 9.02 -2.74 10.09
N SER A 24 9.95 -1.78 10.09
CA SER A 24 11.25 -1.90 9.44
C SER A 24 12.27 -1.15 10.26
N HIS A 25 13.34 -1.83 10.65
CA HIS A 25 14.45 -1.24 11.41
C HIS A 25 15.13 -0.08 10.68
N GLN A 26 14.93 0.03 9.35
CA GLN A 26 15.56 1.06 8.50
C GLN A 26 14.61 2.23 8.17
N VAL A 27 13.34 2.14 8.59
CA VAL A 27 12.31 3.15 8.32
C VAL A 27 11.92 3.87 9.61
N THR A 28 12.48 5.06 9.79
CA THR A 28 12.16 5.93 10.93
C THR A 28 10.81 6.63 10.74
N ALA A 29 10.23 7.12 11.85
CA ALA A 29 9.00 7.92 11.80
C ALA A 29 9.14 9.15 10.90
N GLU A 30 10.31 9.79 10.91
CA GLU A 30 10.60 10.95 10.07
C GLU A 30 10.60 10.60 8.57
N ARG A 31 11.22 9.48 8.19
CA ARG A 31 11.19 9.01 6.80
C ARG A 31 9.78 8.68 6.34
N LYS A 32 8.94 8.14 7.23
CA LYS A 32 7.51 7.93 6.92
C LYS A 32 6.81 9.25 6.68
N ARG A 33 7.06 10.26 7.53
CA ARG A 33 6.48 11.60 7.39
C ARG A 33 6.83 12.21 6.04
N ILE A 34 8.11 12.28 5.69
CA ILE A 34 8.60 12.87 4.44
C ILE A 34 7.96 12.20 3.22
N ALA A 35 7.93 10.87 3.18
CA ALA A 35 7.32 10.15 2.07
C ALA A 35 5.81 10.42 1.93
N TRP A 36 5.08 10.55 3.05
CA TRP A 36 3.67 10.91 3.01
C TRP A 36 3.45 12.36 2.59
N GLU A 37 4.39 13.26 2.86
CA GLU A 37 4.38 14.64 2.36
C GLU A 37 4.63 14.68 0.85
N GLU A 38 5.60 13.91 0.34
CA GLU A 38 5.84 13.77 -1.11
C GLU A 38 4.59 13.23 -1.83
N VAL A 39 3.95 12.19 -1.29
CA VAL A 39 2.70 11.65 -1.82
C VAL A 39 1.57 12.69 -1.78
N THR A 40 1.48 13.46 -0.69
CA THR A 40 0.49 14.52 -0.53
C THR A 40 0.68 15.61 -1.58
N CYS A 41 1.93 16.05 -1.79
CA CYS A 41 2.29 17.01 -2.81
C CYS A 41 1.91 16.51 -4.20
N ALA A 42 2.31 15.28 -4.55
CA ALA A 42 2.00 14.67 -5.84
C ALA A 42 0.50 14.53 -6.10
N ILE A 43 -0.28 14.12 -5.09
CA ILE A 43 -1.75 14.01 -5.20
C ILE A 43 -2.38 15.39 -5.38
N ASN A 44 -1.96 16.38 -4.59
CA ASN A 44 -2.52 17.73 -4.69
C ASN A 44 -2.16 18.40 -6.01
N ALA A 45 -1.00 18.10 -6.60
CA ALA A 45 -0.60 18.61 -7.92
C ALA A 45 -1.52 18.13 -9.06
N VAL A 46 -2.18 16.98 -8.91
CA VAL A 46 -3.06 16.40 -9.93
C VAL A 46 -4.54 16.39 -9.52
N SER A 47 -4.88 16.99 -8.38
CA SER A 47 -6.22 16.98 -7.80
C SER A 47 -6.79 18.40 -7.79
N HIS A 48 -8.07 18.53 -8.15
CA HIS A 48 -8.81 19.80 -8.00
C HIS A 48 -9.06 20.19 -6.54
N VAL A 49 -8.86 19.26 -5.61
CA VAL A 49 -9.09 19.46 -4.17
C VAL A 49 -7.79 19.20 -3.42
N THR A 50 -7.33 20.21 -2.68
CA THR A 50 -6.19 20.07 -1.78
C THR A 50 -6.61 19.31 -0.53
N ARG A 51 -5.80 18.32 -0.14
CA ARG A 51 -6.03 17.52 1.06
C ARG A 51 -4.80 17.53 1.94
N GLN A 52 -5.05 17.55 3.24
CA GLN A 52 -4.02 17.38 4.25
C GLN A 52 -3.52 15.94 4.26
N ARG A 53 -2.26 15.76 4.65
CA ARG A 53 -1.57 14.47 4.74
C ARG A 53 -2.39 13.40 5.47
N GLU A 54 -2.95 13.75 6.63
CA GLU A 54 -3.75 12.81 7.43
C GLU A 54 -5.03 12.36 6.71
N GLY A 55 -5.68 13.28 5.97
CA GLY A 55 -6.85 12.94 5.16
C GLY A 55 -6.52 11.98 4.02
N ILE A 56 -5.37 12.18 3.37
CA ILE A 56 -4.86 11.29 2.32
C ILE A 56 -4.51 9.91 2.90
N LYS A 57 -3.80 9.88 4.03
CA LYS A 57 -3.42 8.64 4.72
C LYS A 57 -4.65 7.85 5.16
N LYS A 58 -5.65 8.51 5.74
CA LYS A 58 -6.94 7.89 6.12
C LYS A 58 -7.65 7.30 4.90
N LYS A 59 -7.73 8.05 3.80
CA LYS A 59 -8.33 7.58 2.54
C LYS A 59 -7.61 6.33 2.04
N PHE A 60 -6.27 6.34 2.00
CA PHE A 60 -5.47 5.19 1.60
C PHE A 60 -5.74 3.94 2.46
N ILE A 61 -5.79 4.09 3.79
CA ILE A 61 -6.06 2.98 4.72
C ILE A 61 -7.46 2.38 4.46
N ASN A 62 -8.47 3.23 4.27
CA ASN A 62 -9.83 2.79 3.95
C ASN A 62 -9.88 1.99 2.65
N PHE A 63 -9.28 2.51 1.57
CA PHE A 63 -9.21 1.80 0.29
C PHE A 63 -8.43 0.49 0.39
N LYS A 64 -7.30 0.48 1.10
CA LYS A 64 -6.51 -0.75 1.36
C LYS A 64 -7.35 -1.81 2.08
N SER A 65 -8.17 -1.41 3.06
CA SER A 65 -9.08 -2.31 3.77
C SER A 65 -10.14 -2.89 2.83
N LEU A 66 -10.78 -2.04 2.01
CA LEU A 66 -11.78 -2.46 1.03
C LEU A 66 -11.22 -3.48 0.04
N VAL A 67 -10.03 -3.21 -0.51
CA VAL A 67 -9.34 -4.13 -1.44
C VAL A 67 -8.99 -5.47 -0.76
N LYS A 68 -8.58 -5.45 0.51
CA LYS A 68 -8.33 -6.69 1.25
C LYS A 68 -9.60 -7.51 1.43
N LYS A 69 -10.73 -6.87 1.77
CA LYS A 69 -12.02 -7.53 1.92
C LYS A 69 -12.49 -8.13 0.60
N SER A 70 -12.42 -7.39 -0.50
CA SER A 70 -12.82 -7.93 -1.81
C SER A 70 -11.95 -9.09 -2.25
N ALA A 71 -10.64 -9.05 -1.98
CA ALA A 71 -9.75 -10.18 -2.24
C ALA A 71 -10.04 -11.40 -1.34
N ALA A 72 -10.50 -11.21 -0.11
CA ALA A 72 -10.92 -12.31 0.75
C ALA A 72 -12.20 -12.98 0.21
N LEU A 73 -13.21 -12.17 -0.14
CA LEU A 73 -14.46 -12.66 -0.72
C LEU A 73 -14.24 -13.46 -2.02
N LYS A 74 -13.32 -13.00 -2.89
CA LYS A 74 -12.97 -13.75 -4.10
C LYS A 74 -12.40 -15.14 -3.79
N ARG A 75 -11.52 -15.26 -2.80
CA ARG A 75 -10.98 -16.58 -2.41
C ARG A 75 -12.05 -17.49 -1.83
N GLU A 76 -12.99 -16.93 -1.07
CA GLU A 76 -14.11 -17.70 -0.52
C GLU A 76 -15.04 -18.20 -1.64
N GLN A 77 -15.30 -17.37 -2.65
CA GLN A 77 -16.07 -17.77 -3.84
C GLN A 77 -15.36 -18.82 -4.69
N GLU A 78 -14.05 -18.70 -4.88
CA GLU A 78 -13.23 -19.72 -5.58
C GLU A 78 -13.31 -21.06 -4.83
N LYS A 79 -13.18 -21.03 -3.50
CA LYS A 79 -13.24 -22.23 -2.68
C LYS A 79 -14.64 -22.89 -2.68
N SER A 80 -15.71 -22.11 -2.62
CA SER A 80 -17.09 -22.65 -2.64
C SER A 80 -17.57 -23.07 -4.04
N GLY A 81 -16.99 -22.50 -5.09
CA GLY A 81 -17.20 -22.93 -6.48
C GLY A 81 -16.55 -24.28 -6.78
N GLU A 82 -15.36 -24.53 -6.26
CA GLU A 82 -14.68 -25.84 -6.37
C GLU A 82 -15.42 -26.94 -5.59
N GLU A 83 -15.98 -26.62 -4.43
CA GLU A 83 -16.67 -27.61 -3.58
C GLU A 83 -17.99 -28.11 -4.21
N ASN A 84 -18.72 -27.25 -4.95
CA ASN A 84 -19.92 -27.67 -5.69
C ASN A 84 -19.62 -28.41 -7.00
N SER A 85 -18.44 -28.19 -7.60
CA SER A 85 -18.01 -28.91 -8.80
C SER A 85 -17.56 -30.34 -8.52
N LEU A 86 -17.22 -30.68 -7.27
CA LEU A 86 -16.81 -32.04 -6.87
C LEU A 86 -17.98 -32.90 -6.38
N LEU A 87 -19.16 -32.32 -6.23
CA LEU A 87 -20.40 -32.98 -5.80
C LEU A 87 -21.44 -33.13 -6.92
N SER A 88 -21.11 -32.72 -8.14
CA SER A 88 -21.93 -32.85 -9.37
C SER A 88 -21.31 -33.87 -10.32
#